data_AF-A0A5C0WN32-F1
#
_entry.id   AF-A0A5C0WN32-F1
#
_cell.length_a   1.000
_cell.length_b   1.000
_cell.length_c   1.000
_cell.angle_alpha   90.00
_cell.angle_beta   90.00
_cell.angle_gamma   90.00
#
_symmetry.space_group_name_H-M   'P 1'
#
loop_
_entity.id
_entity.type
_entity.pdbx_description
1 polymer ?
#
loop_
_entity_poly.entity_id
_entity_poly.type
_entity_poly.pdbx_seq_one_letter_code
_entity_poly.pdbx_strand_id
1 'polypeptide(L)' 'MNTNAEVLNFKNKPIKGLYAAGEMVGGIFYENYPGGSGLMSGSVFGKTAGFNAASFLKQHA' A
#
# COMPACT_ATOMS: atom_id res chain seq x y z
N MET A 1 3.91 -2.75 -4.12
CA MET A 1 4.33 -1.93 -2.96
C MET A 1 5.03 -2.83 -1.95
N ASN A 2 5.76 -2.28 -0.99
CA ASN A 2 6.32 -3.08 0.13
C ASN A 2 5.36 -3.16 1.33
N THR A 3 5.78 -3.79 2.42
CA THR A 3 5.01 -3.93 3.67
C THR A 3 4.66 -2.61 4.35
N ASN A 4 5.36 -1.53 4.01
CA ASN A 4 5.08 -0.18 4.49
C ASN A 4 4.10 0.57 3.57
N ALA A 5 3.49 -0.12 2.61
CA ALA A 5 2.60 0.45 1.60
C ALA A 5 3.27 1.45 0.64
N GLU A 6 4.61 1.45 0.54
CA GLU A 6 5.35 2.32 -0.37
C GLU A 6 5.32 1.77 -1.79
N VAL A 7 5.00 2.61 -2.77
CA VAL A 7 4.99 2.22 -4.18
C VAL A 7 6.43 1.99 -4.64
N LEU A 8 6.66 0.91 -5.39
CA LEU A 8 7.99 0.55 -5.89
C LEU A 8 8.10 0.95 -7.37
N ASN A 9 9.26 1.46 -7.76
CA ASN A 9 9.60 1.67 -9.17
C ASN A 9 10.07 0.35 -9.83
N PHE A 10 10.39 0.40 -11.13
CA PHE A 10 10.89 -0.75 -11.89
C PHE A 10 12.21 -1.36 -11.39
N LYS A 11 12.91 -0.69 -10.46
CA LYS A 11 14.12 -1.19 -9.80
C LYS A 11 13.85 -1.71 -8.37
N ASN A 12 12.59 -1.97 -8.03
CA ASN A 12 12.13 -2.36 -6.68
C ASN A 12 12.53 -1.37 -5.57
N LYS A 13 12.72 -0.09 -5.91
CA LYS A 13 13.01 0.95 -4.91
C LYS A 13 11.73 1.73 -4.57
N PRO A 14 11.50 2.06 -3.30
CA PRO A 14 10.40 2.94 -2.89
C PRO A 14 10.46 4.29 -3.63
N ILE A 15 9.30 4.72 -4.13
CA ILE A 15 9.11 6.09 -4.62
C ILE A 15 8.78 6.95 -3.41
N LYS A 16 9.66 7.91 -3.12
CA LYS A 16 9.59 8.75 -1.92
C LYS A 16 8.26 9.52 -1.88
N GLY A 17 7.51 9.37 -0.79
CA GLY A 17 6.23 10.06 -0.56
C GLY A 17 5.03 9.45 -1.29
N LEU A 18 5.19 8.34 -2.02
CA LEU A 18 4.10 7.69 -2.74
C LEU A 18 3.69 6.37 -2.07
N TYR A 19 2.43 6.31 -1.63
CA TYR A 19 1.85 5.16 -0.93
C TYR A 19 0.60 4.65 -1.67
N ALA A 20 0.31 3.35 -1.55
CA ALA A 20 -0.85 2.72 -2.19
C ALA A 20 -1.62 1.84 -1.20
N ALA A 21 -2.93 1.68 -1.42
CA ALA A 21 -3.81 0.84 -0.60
C ALA A 21 -4.99 0.32 -1.44
N GLY A 22 -5.70 -0.69 -0.93
CA GLY A 22 -6.90 -1.25 -1.56
C GLY A 22 -6.63 -2.02 -2.84
N GLU A 23 -7.60 -1.97 -3.77
CA GLU A 23 -7.57 -2.74 -5.04
C GLU A 23 -6.39 -2.37 -5.96
N MET A 24 -5.77 -1.20 -5.73
CA MET A 24 -4.55 -0.79 -6.43
C MET A 24 -3.32 -1.62 -5.99
N VAL A 25 -3.40 -2.35 -4.88
CA VAL A 25 -2.37 -3.25 -4.37
C VAL A 25 -2.46 -4.59 -5.10
N GLY A 26 -1.77 -4.68 -6.24
CA GLY A 26 -1.62 -5.95 -6.95
C GLY A 26 -0.87 -7.02 -6.13
N GLY A 27 -1.05 -8.29 -6.50
CA GLY A 27 -0.33 -9.43 -5.91
C GLY A 27 -1.08 -10.18 -4.81
N ILE A 28 -2.30 -9.79 -4.47
CA ILE A 28 -3.10 -10.47 -3.44
C ILE A 28 -4.04 -11.52 -4.07
N PHE A 29 -4.73 -11.18 -5.15
CA PHE A 29 -5.65 -12.09 -5.85
C PHE A 29 -5.56 -11.89 -7.36
N TYR A 30 -4.66 -12.63 -8.01
CA TYR A 30 -4.48 -12.57 -9.47
C TYR A 30 -5.37 -13.58 -10.22
N GLU A 31 -5.64 -14.75 -9.61
CA GLU A 31 -6.40 -15.84 -10.26
C GLU A 31 -7.74 -16.16 -9.59
N ASN A 32 -7.94 -15.82 -8.31
CA ASN A 32 -9.18 -16.09 -7.60
C ASN A 32 -9.38 -15.02 -6.52
N TYR A 33 -10.45 -14.24 -6.63
CA TYR A 33 -10.85 -13.23 -5.63
C TYR A 33 -11.87 -13.85 -4.68
N PRO A 34 -11.46 -14.39 -3.51
CA PRO A 34 -12.43 -14.86 -2.53
C PRO A 34 -13.27 -13.66 -2.07
N GLY A 35 -14.58 -13.76 -2.26
CA GLY A 35 -15.51 -12.67 -1.95
C GLY A 35 -15.28 -12.11 -0.54
N GLY A 36 -15.17 -10.78 -0.45
CA GLY A 36 -14.94 -10.05 0.81
C GLY A 36 -13.47 -9.78 1.16
N SER A 37 -12.51 -10.41 0.48
CA SER A 37 -11.08 -10.23 0.75
C SER A 37 -10.53 -8.84 0.40
N GLY A 38 -11.08 -8.16 -0.60
CA GLY A 38 -10.70 -6.77 -0.92
C GLY A 38 -11.13 -5.75 0.13
N LEU A 39 -12.23 -5.99 0.88
CA LEU A 39 -12.63 -5.12 2.00
C LEU A 39 -11.61 -5.19 3.14
N MET A 40 -11.14 -6.40 3.45
CA MET A 40 -10.13 -6.65 4.47
C MET A 40 -8.77 -6.08 4.04
N SER A 41 -8.39 -6.34 2.78
CA SER A 41 -7.19 -5.78 2.13
C SER A 41 -7.18 -4.25 2.16
N GLY A 42 -8.25 -3.60 1.70
CA GLY A 42 -8.40 -2.14 1.73
C GLY A 42 -8.30 -1.56 3.12
N SER A 43 -8.90 -2.20 4.12
CA SER A 43 -8.84 -1.75 5.51
C SER A 43 -7.43 -1.83 6.10
N VAL A 44 -6.73 -2.97 5.89
CA VAL A 44 -5.39 -3.19 6.44
C VAL A 44 -4.36 -2.32 5.74
N PHE A 45 -4.30 -2.35 4.40
CA PHE A 45 -3.33 -1.56 3.65
C PHE A 45 -3.64 -0.07 3.71
N GLY A 46 -4.92 0.32 3.80
CA GLY A 46 -5.33 1.71 3.98
C GLY A 46 -4.80 2.30 5.30
N LYS A 47 -4.94 1.55 6.40
CA LYS A 47 -4.37 1.95 7.69
C LYS A 47 -2.85 2.11 7.61
N THR A 48 -2.15 1.15 7.02
CA THR A 48 -0.68 1.18 6.89
C THR A 48 -0.21 2.35 6.03
N ALA A 49 -0.83 2.56 4.86
CA ALA A 49 -0.52 3.66 3.95
C ALA A 49 -0.73 5.02 4.63
N GLY A 50 -1.88 5.22 5.31
CA GLY A 50 -2.18 6.47 6.01
C GLY A 50 -1.18 6.77 7.14
N PHE A 51 -0.84 5.78 7.97
CA PHE A 51 0.10 5.96 9.07
C PHE A 51 1.51 6.32 8.58
N ASN A 52 1.99 5.64 7.54
CA ASN A 52 3.33 5.87 7.00
C ASN A 52 3.40 7.18 6.21
N ALA A 53 2.36 7.54 5.45
CA ALA A 53 2.27 8.83 4.80
C ALA A 53 2.29 9.99 5.80
N ALA A 54 1.55 9.87 6.91
CA ALA A 54 1.57 10.89 7.97
C ALA A 54 2.94 10.98 8.66
N SER A 55 3.58 9.85 8.95
CA SER A 55 4.93 9.83 9.52
C SER A 55 5.97 10.44 8.58
N PHE A 56 5.86 10.17 7.28
CA PHE A 56 6.72 10.75 6.26
C PHE A 56 6.63 12.29 6.25
N LEU A 57 5.41 12.84 6.29
CA LEU A 57 5.21 14.30 6.35
C LEU A 57 5.82 14.90 7.62
N LYS A 58 5.64 14.27 8.79
CA LYS A 58 6.22 14.76 10.05
C LYS A 58 7.76 14.81 10.06
N GLN A 59 8.41 13.91 9.33
CA GLN A 59 9.87 13.84 9.24
C GLN A 59 10.45 14.79 8.18
N HIS A 60 9.60 15.34 7.30
CA HIS A 60 9.99 16.21 6.19
C HIS A 60 9.32 17.59 6.27
N ALA A 61 8.79 17.94 7.45
CA ALA A 61 8.38 19.27 7.84
C ALA A 61 9.54 20.00 8.53
#